data_AF-A0A3D0ND75-F1
#
_entry.id   AF-A0A3D0ND75-F1
#
_cell.length_a   1.000
_cell.length_b   1.000
_cell.length_c   1.000
_cell.angle_alpha   90.00
_cell.angle_beta   90.00
_cell.angle_gamma   90.00
#
_symmetry.space_group_name_H-M   'P 1'
#
loop_
_entity.id
_entity.type
_entity.pdbx_description
1 polymer ?
#
loop_
_entity_poly.entity_id
_entity_poly.type
_entity_poly.pdbx_seq_one_letter_code
_entity_poly.pdbx_strand_id
1 'polypeptide(L)'
;MSTDLRNRLFEQLDSLVLIDPHTHIDALSPASTNLSEILGYHYYTELAHSAGLPQKQIEAPEITPREKVGLLLNNLEPIQNTIQYSWLIEMCQQFFGFEGDIIDGSNWEQVYDDAQAKIDEPDWAQQVLAQSGLEAVFLTNDFDDPLEGFDTSVYIPCLRTDDLVFHLAKDSVRERLEVCTNISIENLGSLTQCLEHLFTHFTRENAKACAISLPPWFVPREVNYGEAETALEQIQTNGEQAAPEHKESMACWVFWKLAELCDEFRLPFDLMIGVNRSVYPGGVYQGMDLYDSRVSLIQYADLFNAFPAVKFPVSVLASVTNQELASYSWIFPNVITNGHWWYSNTP
;
A
#
# COMPACT_ATOMS: atom_id res chain seq x y z
N MET A 1 3.52 -4.76 34.09
CA MET A 1 2.06 -4.92 34.00
C MET A 1 1.71 -6.35 34.37
N SER A 2 0.68 -6.62 35.17
CA SER A 2 0.25 -8.01 35.42
C SER A 2 -0.44 -8.60 34.19
N THR A 3 -0.41 -9.93 34.02
CA THR A 3 -1.13 -10.63 32.96
C THR A 3 -2.62 -10.29 32.98
N ASP A 4 -3.24 -10.24 34.17
CA ASP A 4 -4.65 -9.89 34.31
C ASP A 4 -4.97 -8.46 33.85
N LEU A 5 -4.06 -7.51 34.06
CA LEU A 5 -4.24 -6.15 33.55
C LEU A 5 -4.05 -6.12 32.03
N ARG A 6 -3.06 -6.83 31.50
CA ARG A 6 -2.84 -6.95 30.05
C ARG A 6 -4.07 -7.51 29.35
N ASN A 7 -4.61 -8.62 29.84
CA ASN A 7 -5.75 -9.31 29.21
C ASN A 7 -7.01 -8.44 29.26
N ARG A 8 -7.30 -7.78 30.39
CA ARG A 8 -8.43 -6.86 30.46
C ARG A 8 -8.29 -5.66 29.52
N LEU A 9 -7.08 -5.12 29.35
CA LEU A 9 -6.87 -4.04 28.39
C LEU A 9 -7.03 -4.55 26.96
N PHE A 10 -6.50 -5.73 26.66
CA PHE A 10 -6.66 -6.37 25.35
C PHE A 10 -8.13 -6.60 25.02
N GLU A 11 -8.92 -7.23 25.90
CA GLU A 11 -10.35 -7.48 25.69
C GLU A 11 -11.14 -6.19 25.42
N GLN A 12 -10.76 -5.06 26.04
CA GLN A 12 -11.41 -3.78 25.77
C GLN A 12 -11.03 -3.21 24.40
N LEU A 13 -9.76 -3.32 24.00
CA LEU A 13 -9.29 -2.87 22.69
C LEU A 13 -9.86 -3.72 21.56
N ASP A 14 -9.90 -5.04 21.74
CA ASP A 14 -10.43 -6.02 20.80
C ASP A 14 -11.93 -5.86 20.55
N SER A 15 -12.67 -5.31 21.53
CA SER A 15 -14.10 -5.03 21.39
C SER A 15 -14.44 -3.79 20.54
N LEU A 16 -13.43 -3.00 20.15
CA LEU A 16 -13.65 -1.77 19.37
C LEU A 16 -13.91 -2.11 17.91
N VAL A 17 -14.95 -1.50 17.34
CA VAL A 17 -15.17 -1.50 15.89
C VAL A 17 -14.18 -0.53 15.24
N LEU A 18 -13.56 -0.97 14.15
CA LEU A 18 -12.46 -0.29 13.48
C LEU A 18 -12.87 0.24 12.11
N ILE A 19 -12.24 1.34 11.72
CA ILE A 19 -12.14 1.77 10.33
C ILE A 19 -10.66 1.65 9.97
N ASP A 20 -10.32 0.78 9.02
CA ASP A 20 -8.94 0.62 8.58
C ASP A 20 -8.55 1.82 7.69
N PRO A 21 -7.58 2.66 8.12
CA PRO A 21 -7.26 3.88 7.40
C PRO A 21 -6.40 3.67 6.15
N HIS A 22 -5.87 2.47 5.89
CA HIS A 22 -5.07 2.22 4.69
C HIS A 22 -4.95 0.74 4.31
N THR A 23 -5.52 0.36 3.16
CA THR A 23 -5.41 -1.01 2.61
C THR A 23 -5.15 -1.00 1.11
N HIS A 24 -4.90 -2.19 0.57
CA HIS A 24 -4.83 -2.47 -0.88
C HIS A 24 -5.92 -3.47 -1.29
N ILE A 25 -7.08 -3.44 -0.64
CA ILE A 25 -8.22 -4.29 -0.98
C ILE A 25 -8.77 -3.93 -2.35
N ASP A 26 -9.11 -4.94 -3.16
CA ASP A 26 -9.97 -4.78 -4.33
C ASP A 26 -11.43 -4.78 -3.88
N ALA A 27 -12.12 -3.65 -4.00
CA ALA A 27 -13.50 -3.52 -3.53
C ALA A 27 -14.51 -4.40 -4.30
N LEU A 28 -14.17 -4.88 -5.50
CA LEU A 28 -14.99 -5.81 -6.28
C LEU A 28 -14.73 -7.28 -5.90
N SER A 29 -13.59 -7.57 -5.28
CA SER A 29 -13.22 -8.90 -4.77
C SER A 29 -12.53 -8.80 -3.41
N PRO A 30 -13.24 -8.34 -2.36
CA PRO A 30 -12.62 -7.88 -1.12
C PRO A 30 -12.17 -8.98 -0.16
N ALA A 31 -12.55 -10.23 -0.43
CA ALA A 31 -12.12 -11.39 0.33
C ALA A 31 -11.54 -12.45 -0.60
N SER A 32 -10.65 -13.28 -0.06
CA SER A 32 -9.99 -14.32 -0.84
C SER A 32 -10.99 -15.35 -1.39
N THR A 33 -10.74 -15.84 -2.61
CA THR A 33 -11.55 -16.88 -3.27
C THR A 33 -11.04 -18.31 -3.01
N ASN A 34 -9.82 -18.43 -2.49
CA ASN A 34 -9.20 -19.68 -2.05
C ASN A 34 -7.97 -19.40 -1.18
N LEU A 35 -7.50 -20.41 -0.45
CA LEU A 35 -6.36 -20.28 0.48
C LEU A 35 -5.02 -19.93 -0.22
N SER A 36 -4.91 -20.13 -1.54
CA SER A 36 -3.70 -19.77 -2.29
C SER A 36 -3.56 -18.27 -2.51
N GLU A 37 -4.63 -17.47 -2.38
CA GLU A 37 -4.54 -16.01 -2.42
C GLU A 37 -3.97 -15.46 -1.10
N ILE A 38 -4.25 -16.12 0.03
CA ILE A 38 -3.67 -15.79 1.34
C ILE A 38 -2.19 -16.23 1.35
N LEU A 39 -1.92 -17.51 1.12
CA LEU A 39 -0.55 -18.05 1.17
C LEU A 39 0.31 -17.61 -0.02
N GLY A 40 -0.31 -17.29 -1.14
CA GLY A 40 0.38 -16.75 -2.32
C GLY A 40 0.73 -15.28 -2.18
N TYR A 41 0.24 -14.60 -1.14
CA TYR A 41 0.63 -13.23 -0.84
C TYR A 41 2.11 -13.16 -0.45
N HIS A 42 2.74 -12.01 -0.71
CA HIS A 42 4.19 -11.87 -0.63
C HIS A 42 4.77 -12.16 0.76
N TYR A 43 4.02 -11.91 1.84
CA TYR A 43 4.46 -12.23 3.21
C TYR A 43 4.93 -13.67 3.39
N TYR A 44 4.29 -14.64 2.74
CA TYR A 44 4.63 -16.05 2.86
C TYR A 44 5.55 -16.51 1.75
N THR A 45 5.32 -16.06 0.51
CA THR A 45 6.13 -16.47 -0.64
C THR A 45 7.54 -15.91 -0.58
N GLU A 46 7.73 -14.67 -0.10
CA GLU A 46 9.05 -14.07 0.07
C GLU A 46 9.85 -14.77 1.18
N LEU A 47 9.19 -15.14 2.28
CA LEU A 47 9.81 -15.87 3.38
C LEU A 47 10.15 -17.31 3.00
N ALA A 48 9.24 -18.02 2.33
CA ALA A 48 9.52 -19.36 1.80
C ALA A 48 10.69 -19.31 0.80
N HIS A 49 10.72 -18.29 -0.06
CA HIS A 49 11.83 -18.08 -0.98
C HIS A 49 13.15 -17.79 -0.26
N SER A 50 13.12 -16.89 0.73
CA SER A 50 14.26 -16.54 1.57
C SER A 50 14.81 -17.76 2.33
N ALA A 51 13.93 -18.66 2.77
CA ALA A 51 14.27 -19.92 3.41
C ALA A 51 14.82 -21.00 2.46
N GLY A 52 14.84 -20.74 1.15
CA GLY A 52 15.49 -21.59 0.15
C GLY A 52 14.55 -22.24 -0.87
N LEU A 53 13.24 -21.99 -0.82
CA LEU A 53 12.32 -22.49 -1.84
C LEU A 53 12.50 -21.70 -3.16
N PRO A 54 12.80 -22.34 -4.30
CA PRO A 54 13.06 -21.58 -5.52
C PRO A 54 11.83 -20.81 -6.02
N GLN A 55 12.00 -19.53 -6.38
CA GLN A 55 10.97 -18.68 -6.98
C GLN A 55 10.22 -19.38 -8.12
N LYS A 56 10.95 -20.06 -9.02
CA LYS A 56 10.39 -20.77 -10.17
C LYS A 56 9.41 -21.89 -9.81
N GLN A 57 9.47 -22.42 -8.59
CA GLN A 57 8.49 -23.40 -8.11
C GLN A 57 7.26 -22.70 -7.53
N ILE A 58 7.45 -21.64 -6.75
CA ILE A 58 6.37 -20.83 -6.16
C ILE A 58 5.49 -20.18 -7.23
N GLU A 59 6.12 -19.73 -8.31
CA GLU A 59 5.51 -18.98 -9.43
C GLU A 59 5.42 -19.81 -10.71
N ALA A 60 5.38 -21.14 -10.59
CA ALA A 60 5.23 -22.01 -11.75
C ALA A 60 3.89 -21.67 -12.48
N PRO A 61 3.89 -21.39 -13.79
CA PRO A 61 2.70 -20.90 -14.49
C PRO A 61 1.46 -21.80 -14.43
N GLU A 62 1.67 -23.11 -14.33
CA GLU A 62 0.60 -24.13 -14.35
C GLU A 62 0.28 -24.68 -12.96
N ILE A 63 0.82 -24.10 -11.88
CA ILE A 63 0.54 -24.57 -10.52
C ILE A 63 -0.91 -24.24 -10.13
N THR A 64 -1.67 -25.25 -9.75
CA THR A 64 -3.04 -25.04 -9.26
C THR A 64 -3.04 -24.39 -7.86
N PRO A 65 -4.13 -23.73 -7.45
CA PRO A 65 -4.25 -23.18 -6.09
C PRO A 65 -3.91 -24.19 -4.98
N ARG A 66 -4.45 -25.41 -5.05
CA ARG A 66 -4.20 -26.48 -4.08
C ARG A 66 -2.75 -26.94 -4.09
N GLU A 67 -2.14 -27.09 -5.27
CA GLU A 67 -0.71 -27.43 -5.39
C GLU A 67 0.19 -26.34 -4.83
N LYS A 68 -0.14 -25.06 -5.04
CA LYS A 68 0.62 -23.93 -4.48
C LYS A 68 0.55 -23.89 -2.97
N VAL A 69 -0.65 -24.08 -2.41
CA VAL A 69 -0.84 -24.18 -0.96
C VAL A 69 -0.06 -25.37 -0.40
N GLY A 70 -0.18 -26.54 -1.02
CA GLY A 70 0.59 -27.72 -0.62
C GLY A 70 2.09 -27.50 -0.70
N LEU A 71 2.60 -26.88 -1.77
CA LEU A 71 4.01 -26.53 -1.92
C LEU A 71 4.47 -25.64 -0.77
N LEU A 72 3.73 -24.57 -0.46
CA LEU A 72 4.10 -23.62 0.58
C LEU A 72 4.04 -24.27 1.96
N LEU A 73 2.90 -24.83 2.37
CA LEU A 73 2.69 -25.41 3.71
C LEU A 73 3.65 -26.56 4.03
N ASN A 74 4.03 -27.37 3.03
CA ASN A 74 5.06 -28.40 3.22
C ASN A 74 6.49 -27.84 3.38
N ASN A 75 6.72 -26.55 3.10
CA ASN A 75 8.01 -25.88 3.15
C ASN A 75 8.03 -24.68 4.11
N LEU A 76 7.01 -24.49 4.97
CA LEU A 76 6.99 -23.40 5.96
C LEU A 76 7.69 -23.73 7.28
N GLU A 77 8.18 -24.96 7.49
CA GLU A 77 8.91 -25.34 8.72
C GLU A 77 10.03 -24.35 9.10
N PRO A 78 10.87 -23.87 8.17
CA PRO A 78 11.91 -22.88 8.48
C PRO A 78 11.40 -21.50 8.90
N ILE A 79 10.11 -21.20 8.71
CA ILE A 79 9.53 -19.88 9.00
C ILE A 79 8.53 -19.92 10.16
N GLN A 80 8.35 -21.05 10.84
CA GLN A 80 7.41 -21.20 11.96
C GLN A 80 7.71 -20.26 13.14
N ASN A 81 8.96 -19.77 13.24
CA ASN A 81 9.37 -18.79 14.25
C ASN A 81 9.03 -17.33 13.90
N THR A 82 8.43 -17.06 12.74
CA THR A 82 8.13 -15.71 12.27
C THR A 82 6.77 -15.22 12.76
N ILE A 83 6.62 -13.89 12.89
CA ILE A 83 5.32 -13.31 13.25
C ILE A 83 4.29 -13.51 12.14
N GLN A 84 4.73 -13.53 10.88
CA GLN A 84 3.90 -13.83 9.72
C GLN A 84 3.29 -15.23 9.80
N TYR A 85 4.06 -16.24 10.24
CA TYR A 85 3.49 -17.57 10.49
C TYR A 85 2.45 -17.55 11.61
N SER A 86 2.66 -16.74 12.65
CA SER A 86 1.65 -16.57 13.71
C SER A 86 0.36 -15.95 13.17
N TRP A 87 0.44 -14.97 12.26
CA TRP A 87 -0.73 -14.41 11.57
C TRP A 87 -1.51 -15.46 10.79
N LEU A 88 -0.82 -16.35 10.06
CA LEU A 88 -1.45 -17.44 9.33
C LEU A 88 -2.22 -18.37 10.29
N ILE A 89 -1.57 -18.80 11.37
CA ILE A 89 -2.18 -19.73 12.33
C ILE A 89 -3.40 -19.08 12.99
N GLU A 90 -3.27 -17.86 13.51
CA GLU A 90 -4.39 -17.14 14.13
C GLU A 90 -5.54 -16.92 13.14
N MET A 91 -5.24 -16.56 11.89
CA MET A 91 -6.25 -16.44 10.83
C MET A 91 -6.96 -17.77 10.57
N CYS A 92 -6.22 -18.87 10.42
CA CYS A 92 -6.82 -20.19 10.21
C CYS A 92 -7.68 -20.62 11.41
N GLN A 93 -7.27 -20.29 12.63
CA GLN A 93 -8.04 -20.57 13.84
C GLN A 93 -9.35 -19.76 13.88
N GLN A 94 -9.27 -18.45 13.64
CA GLN A 94 -10.44 -17.56 13.72
C GLN A 94 -11.45 -17.81 12.59
N PHE A 95 -10.96 -17.91 11.35
CA PHE A 95 -11.82 -17.89 10.17
C PHE A 95 -12.18 -19.28 9.65
N PHE A 96 -11.30 -20.26 9.83
CA PHE A 96 -11.45 -21.61 9.23
C PHE A 96 -11.62 -22.71 10.27
N GLY A 97 -11.63 -22.38 11.57
CA GLY A 97 -11.88 -23.33 12.65
C GLY A 97 -10.72 -24.30 12.90
N PHE A 98 -9.50 -23.95 12.49
CA PHE A 98 -8.32 -24.75 12.80
C PHE A 98 -8.09 -24.78 14.33
N GLU A 99 -7.86 -25.96 14.92
CA GLU A 99 -7.65 -26.10 16.37
C GLU A 99 -6.18 -26.33 16.75
N GLY A 100 -5.27 -26.42 15.77
CA GLY A 100 -3.85 -26.67 15.99
C GLY A 100 -3.00 -25.40 16.04
N ASP A 101 -1.72 -25.59 16.34
CA ASP A 101 -0.71 -24.51 16.37
C ASP A 101 0.32 -24.62 15.23
N ILE A 102 0.30 -25.74 14.49
CA ILE A 102 1.26 -26.05 13.42
C ILE A 102 0.50 -26.65 12.24
N ILE A 103 0.72 -26.07 11.06
CA ILE A 103 0.29 -26.63 9.78
C ILE A 103 1.51 -27.25 9.09
N ASP A 104 1.41 -28.53 8.72
CA ASP A 104 2.46 -29.31 8.09
C ASP A 104 1.89 -30.34 7.09
N GLY A 105 2.76 -31.22 6.59
CA GLY A 105 2.40 -32.28 5.64
C GLY A 105 1.32 -33.24 6.11
N SER A 106 1.02 -33.30 7.41
CA SER A 106 0.01 -34.21 7.98
C SER A 106 -1.40 -33.64 8.02
N ASN A 107 -1.57 -32.30 7.97
CA ASN A 107 -2.86 -31.66 8.19
C ASN A 107 -3.23 -30.56 7.17
N TRP A 108 -2.30 -30.10 6.33
CA TRP A 108 -2.57 -28.97 5.42
C TRP A 108 -3.73 -29.19 4.46
N GLU A 109 -3.97 -30.43 4.01
CA GLU A 109 -5.10 -30.74 3.12
C GLU A 109 -6.45 -30.49 3.79
N GLN A 110 -6.58 -30.87 5.06
CA GLN A 110 -7.78 -30.62 5.83
C GLN A 110 -7.99 -29.12 6.04
N VAL A 111 -6.93 -28.38 6.36
CA VAL A 111 -6.98 -26.91 6.48
C VAL A 111 -7.41 -26.25 5.16
N TYR A 112 -6.91 -26.73 4.02
CA TYR A 112 -7.33 -26.24 2.71
C TYR A 112 -8.81 -26.49 2.46
N ASP A 113 -9.28 -27.72 2.71
CA ASP A 113 -10.66 -28.12 2.44
C ASP A 113 -11.64 -27.37 3.38
N ASP A 114 -11.29 -27.19 4.66
CA ASP A 114 -12.09 -26.43 5.63
C ASP A 114 -12.12 -24.93 5.30
N ALA A 115 -10.97 -24.35 4.92
CA ALA A 115 -10.91 -22.96 4.47
C ALA A 115 -11.75 -22.75 3.21
N GLN A 116 -11.67 -23.64 2.23
CA GLN A 116 -12.46 -23.53 1.00
C GLN A 116 -13.96 -23.65 1.30
N ALA A 117 -14.38 -24.55 2.20
CA ALA A 117 -15.77 -24.68 2.60
C ALA A 117 -16.33 -23.37 3.20
N LYS A 118 -15.50 -22.60 3.92
CA LYS A 118 -15.84 -21.27 4.43
C LYS A 118 -15.85 -20.18 3.36
N ILE A 119 -14.82 -20.16 2.52
CA ILE A 119 -14.66 -19.18 1.46
C ILE A 119 -15.77 -19.26 0.41
N ASP A 120 -16.27 -20.47 0.14
CA ASP A 120 -17.37 -20.70 -0.82
C ASP A 120 -18.75 -20.24 -0.29
N GLU A 121 -18.85 -19.81 0.97
CA GLU A 121 -20.09 -19.24 1.51
C GLU A 121 -20.42 -17.90 0.80
N PRO A 122 -21.68 -17.68 0.36
CA PRO A 122 -22.02 -16.57 -0.51
C PRO A 122 -21.88 -15.18 0.12
N ASP A 123 -21.83 -15.11 1.45
CA ASP A 123 -21.64 -13.90 2.25
C ASP A 123 -20.26 -13.85 2.92
N TRP A 124 -19.27 -14.61 2.41
CA TRP A 124 -17.93 -14.72 3.00
C TRP A 124 -17.27 -13.37 3.25
N ALA A 125 -17.31 -12.45 2.29
CA ALA A 125 -16.74 -11.11 2.46
C ALA A 125 -17.37 -10.32 3.62
N GLN A 126 -18.69 -10.43 3.80
CA GLN A 126 -19.40 -9.80 4.90
C GLN A 126 -19.05 -10.46 6.24
N GLN A 127 -18.89 -11.78 6.25
CA GLN A 127 -18.44 -12.51 7.43
C GLN A 127 -17.04 -12.09 7.85
N VAL A 128 -16.09 -11.93 6.91
CA VAL A 128 -14.73 -11.48 7.20
C VAL A 128 -14.74 -10.10 7.86
N LEU A 129 -15.48 -9.13 7.29
CA LEU A 129 -15.59 -7.79 7.87
C LEU A 129 -16.17 -7.82 9.29
N ALA A 130 -17.27 -8.55 9.46
CA ALA A 130 -17.97 -8.64 10.74
C ALA A 130 -17.13 -9.31 11.83
N GLN A 131 -16.47 -10.42 11.51
CA GLN A 131 -15.59 -11.14 12.44
C GLN A 131 -14.29 -10.36 12.74
N SER A 132 -13.82 -9.52 11.82
CA SER A 132 -12.66 -8.64 12.03
C SER A 132 -13.01 -7.36 12.80
N GLY A 133 -14.29 -7.12 13.13
CA GLY A 133 -14.72 -5.87 13.75
C GLY A 133 -14.55 -4.65 12.85
N LEU A 134 -14.58 -4.81 11.52
CA LEU A 134 -14.39 -3.71 10.54
C LEU A 134 -15.73 -3.11 10.11
N GLU A 135 -15.88 -1.80 10.29
CA GLU A 135 -17.02 -1.01 9.76
C GLU A 135 -16.75 -0.52 8.35
N ALA A 136 -15.52 -0.08 8.07
CA ALA A 136 -15.09 0.40 6.77
C ALA A 136 -13.57 0.23 6.60
N VAL A 137 -13.11 0.25 5.35
CA VAL A 137 -11.70 0.14 4.97
C VAL A 137 -11.38 1.19 3.92
N PHE A 138 -10.24 1.85 4.06
CA PHE A 138 -9.72 2.75 3.05
C PHE A 138 -8.99 1.95 2.00
N LEU A 139 -9.31 2.21 0.74
CA LEU A 139 -8.66 1.64 -0.42
C LEU A 139 -7.43 2.46 -0.80
N THR A 140 -6.64 1.95 -1.74
CA THR A 140 -5.57 2.70 -2.40
C THR A 140 -5.74 2.52 -3.91
N ASN A 141 -6.69 3.28 -4.47
CA ASN A 141 -7.13 3.12 -5.86
C ASN A 141 -6.11 3.75 -6.82
N ASP A 142 -5.87 3.09 -7.94
CA ASP A 142 -5.16 3.70 -9.05
C ASP A 142 -5.90 4.95 -9.54
N PHE A 143 -5.16 5.92 -10.09
CA PHE A 143 -5.71 7.23 -10.43
C PHE A 143 -6.81 7.19 -11.52
N ASP A 144 -6.91 6.11 -12.28
CA ASP A 144 -7.89 5.88 -13.35
C ASP A 144 -8.98 4.86 -12.97
N ASP A 145 -9.05 4.46 -11.70
CA ASP A 145 -10.17 3.67 -11.19
C ASP A 145 -11.49 4.45 -11.35
N PRO A 146 -12.54 3.86 -11.95
CA PRO A 146 -13.83 4.54 -12.09
C PRO A 146 -14.57 4.74 -10.76
N LEU A 147 -14.18 4.04 -9.70
CA LEU A 147 -14.79 4.05 -8.37
C LEU A 147 -16.28 3.62 -8.38
N GLU A 148 -16.61 2.67 -9.26
CA GLU A 148 -17.95 2.15 -9.47
C GLU A 148 -18.08 0.68 -9.05
N GLY A 149 -19.31 0.26 -8.69
CA GLY A 149 -19.62 -1.14 -8.43
C GLY A 149 -19.44 -1.60 -6.97
N PHE A 150 -19.09 -0.68 -6.06
CA PHE A 150 -18.96 -0.94 -4.63
C PHE A 150 -19.51 0.21 -3.78
N ASP A 151 -19.73 -0.04 -2.48
CA ASP A 151 -20.20 0.97 -1.53
C ASP A 151 -19.02 1.80 -1.03
N THR A 152 -18.91 3.06 -1.48
CA THR A 152 -17.82 3.99 -1.10
C THR A 152 -17.89 4.48 0.34
N SER A 153 -18.91 4.09 1.11
CA SER A 153 -18.97 4.28 2.57
C SER A 153 -18.32 3.14 3.35
N VAL A 154 -18.24 1.94 2.76
CA VAL A 154 -17.56 0.76 3.34
C VAL A 154 -16.15 0.64 2.77
N TYR A 155 -15.99 0.74 1.44
CA TYR A 155 -14.72 0.69 0.74
C TYR A 155 -14.36 2.11 0.28
N ILE A 156 -13.72 2.85 1.17
CA ILE A 156 -13.53 4.29 1.07
C ILE A 156 -12.37 4.60 0.12
N PRO A 157 -12.57 5.32 -0.99
CA PRO A 157 -11.49 5.57 -1.94
C PRO A 157 -10.35 6.43 -1.37
N CYS A 158 -9.12 6.10 -1.78
CA CYS A 158 -7.98 7.01 -1.67
C CYS A 158 -7.24 7.08 -3.00
N LEU A 159 -6.85 8.30 -3.41
CA LEU A 159 -6.11 8.50 -4.65
C LEU A 159 -4.66 8.10 -4.46
N ARG A 160 -4.25 6.98 -5.10
CA ARG A 160 -2.84 6.59 -5.19
C ARG A 160 -2.12 7.46 -6.21
N THR A 161 -1.01 8.08 -5.81
CA THR A 161 -0.31 9.05 -6.67
C THR A 161 1.07 8.61 -7.15
N ASP A 162 1.53 7.40 -6.82
CA ASP A 162 2.88 6.91 -7.18
C ASP A 162 3.15 7.02 -8.69
N ASP A 163 2.21 6.58 -9.53
CA ASP A 163 2.36 6.58 -10.99
C ASP A 163 2.44 8.01 -11.55
N LEU A 164 1.60 8.92 -11.03
CA LEU A 164 1.59 10.32 -11.43
C LEU A 164 2.90 11.02 -11.08
N VAL A 165 3.47 10.71 -9.91
CA VAL A 165 4.70 11.37 -9.44
C VAL A 165 5.94 10.77 -10.10
N PHE A 166 6.07 9.44 -10.15
CA PHE A 166 7.33 8.80 -10.54
C PHE A 166 7.32 8.14 -11.92
N HIS A 167 6.17 8.04 -12.58
CA HIS A 167 6.03 7.22 -13.79
C HIS A 167 5.42 7.95 -14.99
N LEU A 168 5.31 9.28 -14.99
CA LEU A 168 4.93 10.06 -16.17
C LEU A 168 5.84 9.87 -17.39
N ALA A 169 7.08 9.38 -17.21
CA ALA A 169 7.97 9.00 -18.32
C ALA A 169 7.50 7.78 -19.10
N LYS A 170 6.62 6.95 -18.53
CA LYS A 170 6.01 5.82 -19.22
C LYS A 170 4.83 6.30 -20.07
N ASP A 171 4.84 5.95 -21.35
CA ASP A 171 3.77 6.30 -22.29
C ASP A 171 2.41 5.79 -21.79
N SER A 172 2.37 4.57 -21.27
CA SER A 172 1.15 3.96 -20.72
C SER A 172 0.53 4.72 -19.56
N VAL A 173 1.33 5.40 -18.72
CA VAL A 173 0.80 6.22 -17.62
C VAL A 173 0.18 7.51 -18.16
N ARG A 174 0.84 8.15 -19.13
CA ARG A 174 0.30 9.35 -19.78
C ARG A 174 -0.98 9.02 -20.54
N GLU A 175 -1.00 7.93 -21.31
CA GLU A 175 -2.18 7.47 -22.04
C GLU A 175 -3.36 7.18 -21.09
N ARG A 176 -3.13 6.48 -19.97
CA ARG A 176 -4.16 6.24 -18.94
C ARG A 176 -4.72 7.56 -18.41
N LEU A 177 -3.85 8.52 -18.09
CA LEU A 177 -4.25 9.82 -17.56
C LEU A 177 -5.06 10.62 -18.60
N GLU A 178 -4.62 10.65 -19.86
CA GLU A 178 -5.36 11.32 -20.93
C GLU A 178 -6.72 10.68 -21.18
N VAL A 179 -6.80 9.34 -21.16
CA VAL A 179 -8.04 8.59 -21.37
C VAL A 179 -9.02 8.81 -20.24
N CYS A 180 -8.61 8.69 -18.98
CA CYS A 180 -9.53 8.81 -17.85
C CYS A 180 -10.02 10.25 -17.63
N THR A 181 -9.20 11.25 -17.99
CA THR A 181 -9.56 12.68 -17.86
C THR A 181 -10.19 13.26 -19.13
N ASN A 182 -10.02 12.59 -20.28
CA ASN A 182 -10.34 13.08 -21.62
C ASN A 182 -9.66 14.44 -21.93
N ILE A 183 -8.41 14.62 -21.48
CA ILE A 183 -7.59 15.82 -21.68
C ILE A 183 -6.21 15.37 -22.16
N SER A 184 -5.73 15.92 -23.29
CA SER A 184 -4.37 15.64 -23.76
C SER A 184 -3.34 16.48 -23.00
N ILE A 185 -2.22 15.87 -22.63
CA ILE A 185 -1.14 16.50 -21.91
C ILE A 185 -0.22 17.17 -22.94
N GLU A 186 -0.48 18.44 -23.26
CA GLU A 186 0.32 19.23 -24.20
C GLU A 186 1.35 20.13 -23.51
N ASN A 187 1.07 20.53 -22.27
CA ASN A 187 1.87 21.44 -21.44
C ASN A 187 1.51 21.28 -19.95
N LEU A 188 2.17 22.03 -19.06
CA LEU A 188 1.87 22.01 -17.63
C LEU A 188 0.44 22.44 -17.29
N GLY A 189 -0.16 23.33 -18.10
CA GLY A 189 -1.54 23.76 -17.91
C GLY A 189 -2.52 22.61 -18.12
N SER A 190 -2.36 21.85 -19.21
CA SER A 190 -3.19 20.66 -19.44
C SER A 190 -2.93 19.56 -18.40
N LEU A 191 -1.68 19.38 -17.96
CA LEU A 191 -1.36 18.40 -16.90
C LEU A 191 -2.04 18.80 -15.58
N THR A 192 -2.04 20.08 -15.25
CA THR A 192 -2.75 20.62 -14.08
C THR A 192 -4.25 20.32 -14.17
N GLN A 193 -4.87 20.52 -15.33
CA GLN A 193 -6.28 20.21 -15.55
C GLN A 193 -6.59 18.72 -15.40
N CYS A 194 -5.70 17.83 -15.87
CA CYS A 194 -5.82 16.39 -15.63
C CYS A 194 -5.84 16.09 -14.11
N LEU A 195 -4.88 16.63 -13.35
CA LEU A 195 -4.79 16.40 -11.90
C LEU A 195 -6.01 16.96 -11.15
N GLU A 196 -6.47 18.17 -11.50
CA GLU A 196 -7.70 18.76 -10.94
C GLU A 196 -8.95 17.91 -11.24
N HIS A 197 -9.02 17.33 -12.44
CA HIS A 197 -10.10 16.42 -12.83
C HIS A 197 -10.11 15.16 -11.94
N LEU A 198 -8.95 14.57 -11.66
CA LEU A 198 -8.83 13.42 -10.78
C LEU A 198 -9.34 13.74 -9.36
N PHE A 199 -8.92 14.86 -8.77
CA PHE A 199 -9.39 15.27 -7.45
C PHE A 199 -10.90 15.51 -7.44
N THR A 200 -11.44 16.15 -8.47
CA THR A 200 -12.87 16.37 -8.62
C THR A 200 -13.64 15.04 -8.68
N HIS A 201 -13.14 14.07 -9.44
CA HIS A 201 -13.73 12.74 -9.53
C HIS A 201 -13.69 12.01 -8.19
N PHE A 202 -12.50 11.85 -7.61
CA PHE A 202 -12.30 11.12 -6.36
C PHE A 202 -13.10 11.72 -5.20
N THR A 203 -13.11 13.04 -5.05
CA THR A 203 -13.87 13.69 -3.97
C THR A 203 -15.38 13.60 -4.16
N ARG A 204 -15.86 13.60 -5.41
CA ARG A 204 -17.27 13.32 -5.72
C ARG A 204 -17.66 11.90 -5.29
N GLU A 205 -16.77 10.93 -5.46
CA GLU A 205 -16.95 9.53 -5.06
C GLU A 205 -16.50 9.24 -3.61
N ASN A 206 -16.55 10.25 -2.73
CA ASN A 206 -16.30 10.13 -1.29
C ASN A 206 -14.86 9.78 -0.87
N ALA A 207 -13.86 10.04 -1.73
CA ALA A 207 -12.47 9.83 -1.35
C ALA A 207 -12.07 10.61 -0.09
N LYS A 208 -11.22 10.01 0.75
CA LYS A 208 -10.82 10.56 2.05
C LYS A 208 -9.35 10.90 2.19
N ALA A 209 -8.49 10.48 1.27
CA ALA A 209 -7.07 10.77 1.29
C ALA A 209 -6.44 10.65 -0.11
N CYS A 210 -5.24 11.21 -0.23
CA CYS A 210 -4.25 10.80 -1.22
C CYS A 210 -3.19 9.94 -0.52
N ALA A 211 -2.53 9.04 -1.24
CA ALA A 211 -1.45 8.21 -0.69
C ALA A 211 -0.31 8.02 -1.67
N ILE A 212 0.93 7.97 -1.15
CA ILE A 212 2.13 7.75 -1.94
C ILE A 212 3.23 7.04 -1.17
N SER A 213 3.95 6.12 -1.83
CA SER A 213 5.22 5.61 -1.33
C SER A 213 6.39 6.40 -1.91
N LEU A 214 7.29 6.86 -1.04
CA LEU A 214 8.38 7.76 -1.41
C LEU A 214 9.75 7.08 -1.20
N PRO A 215 10.66 7.18 -2.17
CA PRO A 215 12.00 6.63 -2.02
C PRO A 215 12.88 7.53 -1.12
N PRO A 216 13.94 6.98 -0.50
CA PRO A 216 14.81 7.74 0.41
C PRO A 216 15.49 8.97 -0.21
N TRP A 217 15.67 8.98 -1.53
CA TRP A 217 16.31 10.09 -2.26
C TRP A 217 15.37 11.26 -2.53
N PHE A 218 14.05 11.07 -2.38
CA PHE A 218 13.08 12.09 -2.76
C PHE A 218 13.08 13.26 -1.78
N VAL A 219 13.28 14.46 -2.32
CA VAL A 219 13.27 15.72 -1.57
C VAL A 219 12.22 16.64 -2.21
N PRO A 220 11.00 16.73 -1.64
CA PRO A 220 9.98 17.59 -2.21
C PRO A 220 10.40 19.05 -2.14
N ARG A 221 10.34 19.73 -3.29
CA ARG A 221 10.63 21.16 -3.41
C ARG A 221 9.69 21.79 -4.42
N GLU A 222 9.47 23.09 -4.27
CA GLU A 222 8.84 23.88 -5.30
C GLU A 222 9.73 23.90 -6.55
N VAL A 223 9.11 23.67 -7.72
CA VAL A 223 9.77 23.69 -9.02
C VAL A 223 9.19 24.84 -9.81
N ASN A 224 10.04 25.76 -10.28
CA ASN A 224 9.57 26.89 -11.06
C ASN A 224 8.98 26.43 -12.41
N TYR A 225 8.03 27.19 -12.94
CA TYR A 225 7.28 26.84 -14.14
C TYR A 225 8.17 26.48 -15.34
N GLY A 226 9.21 27.27 -15.62
CA GLY A 226 10.08 27.04 -16.80
C GLY A 226 10.90 25.76 -16.71
N GLU A 227 11.39 25.42 -15.51
CA GLU A 227 12.08 24.15 -15.25
C GLU A 227 11.14 22.96 -15.44
N ALA A 228 9.92 23.04 -14.89
CA ALA A 228 8.93 21.98 -15.02
C ALA A 228 8.46 21.81 -16.48
N GLU A 229 8.26 22.90 -17.23
CA GLU A 229 7.85 22.83 -18.64
C GLU A 229 8.94 22.15 -19.48
N THR A 230 10.21 22.50 -19.25
CA THR A 230 11.35 21.83 -19.89
C THR A 230 11.40 20.34 -19.53
N ALA A 231 11.18 20.00 -18.26
CA ALA A 231 11.17 18.61 -17.81
C ALA A 231 10.06 17.79 -18.48
N LEU A 232 8.85 18.37 -18.60
CA LEU A 232 7.72 17.72 -19.28
C LEU A 232 8.03 17.49 -20.76
N GLU A 233 8.56 18.49 -21.47
CA GLU A 233 8.96 18.36 -22.88
C GLU A 233 9.99 17.24 -23.07
N GLN A 234 10.99 17.14 -22.19
CA GLN A 234 12.01 16.09 -22.26
C GLN A 234 11.44 14.71 -21.97
N ILE A 235 10.49 14.60 -21.04
CA ILE A 235 9.77 13.37 -20.73
C ILE A 235 8.90 12.92 -21.91
N GLN A 236 8.18 13.84 -22.56
CA GLN A 236 7.36 13.52 -23.71
C GLN A 236 8.19 13.13 -24.93
N THR A 237 9.35 13.75 -25.11
CA THR A 237 10.24 13.47 -26.25
C THR A 237 11.01 12.17 -26.09
N ASN A 238 11.52 11.89 -24.89
CA ASN A 238 12.46 10.78 -24.66
C ASN A 238 11.85 9.62 -23.85
N GLY A 239 10.64 9.78 -23.30
CA GLY A 239 9.99 8.79 -22.46
C GLY A 239 10.87 8.37 -21.28
N GLU A 240 10.94 7.06 -21.02
CA GLU A 240 11.77 6.48 -19.95
C GLU A 240 13.28 6.76 -20.11
N GLN A 241 13.74 7.08 -21.33
CA GLN A 241 15.13 7.42 -21.63
C GLN A 241 15.47 8.90 -21.31
N ALA A 242 14.50 9.71 -20.87
CA ALA A 242 14.78 11.06 -20.38
C ALA A 242 15.84 11.04 -19.27
N ALA A 243 16.63 12.10 -19.18
CA ALA A 243 17.68 12.22 -18.17
C ALA A 243 17.06 12.22 -16.74
N PRO A 244 17.74 11.62 -15.74
CA PRO A 244 17.22 11.52 -14.38
C PRO A 244 16.75 12.86 -13.79
N GLU A 245 17.49 13.93 -14.02
CA GLU A 245 17.18 15.28 -13.55
C GLU A 245 15.81 15.79 -14.02
N HIS A 246 15.39 15.47 -15.25
CA HIS A 246 14.08 15.86 -15.76
C HIS A 246 12.96 15.05 -15.11
N LYS A 247 13.20 13.75 -14.88
CA LYS A 247 12.27 12.88 -14.16
C LYS A 247 12.11 13.33 -12.70
N GLU A 248 13.21 13.71 -12.04
CA GLU A 248 13.20 14.23 -10.67
C GLU A 248 12.50 15.59 -10.56
N SER A 249 12.79 16.54 -11.45
CA SER A 249 12.09 17.83 -11.49
C SER A 249 10.59 17.65 -11.73
N MET A 250 10.18 16.73 -12.59
CA MET A 250 8.78 16.46 -12.82
C MET A 250 8.10 15.75 -11.65
N ALA A 251 8.78 14.80 -11.00
CA ALA A 251 8.28 14.20 -9.78
C ALA A 251 8.05 15.25 -8.68
N CYS A 252 9.00 16.17 -8.48
CA CYS A 252 8.84 17.26 -7.52
C CYS A 252 7.68 18.18 -7.89
N TRP A 253 7.55 18.58 -9.17
CA TRP A 253 6.47 19.45 -9.62
C TRP A 253 5.10 18.81 -9.44
N VAL A 254 4.92 17.55 -9.87
CA VAL A 254 3.64 16.84 -9.72
C VAL A 254 3.31 16.62 -8.24
N PHE A 255 4.27 16.17 -7.43
CA PHE A 255 4.08 15.99 -6.00
C PHE A 255 3.64 17.29 -5.31
N TRP A 256 4.30 18.41 -5.63
CA TRP A 256 3.93 19.73 -5.09
C TRP A 256 2.53 20.14 -5.53
N LYS A 257 2.18 19.91 -6.81
CA LYS A 257 0.85 20.20 -7.32
C LYS A 257 -0.24 19.35 -6.66
N LEU A 258 0.04 18.09 -6.38
CA LEU A 258 -0.85 17.21 -5.61
C LEU A 258 -1.05 17.72 -4.18
N ALA A 259 -0.01 18.26 -3.54
CA ALA A 259 -0.13 18.88 -2.22
C ALA A 259 -0.99 20.17 -2.25
N GLU A 260 -0.86 21.00 -3.29
CA GLU A 260 -1.78 22.15 -3.51
C GLU A 260 -3.23 21.70 -3.65
N LEU A 261 -3.48 20.63 -4.41
CA LEU A 261 -4.83 20.08 -4.59
C LEU A 261 -5.35 19.43 -3.30
N CYS A 262 -4.49 18.79 -2.50
CA CYS A 262 -4.88 18.32 -1.16
C CYS A 262 -5.34 19.47 -0.26
N ASP A 263 -4.68 20.64 -0.34
CA ASP A 263 -5.10 21.83 0.40
C ASP A 263 -6.46 22.33 -0.08
N GLU A 264 -6.61 22.51 -1.40
CA GLU A 264 -7.85 23.00 -2.03
C GLU A 264 -9.06 22.11 -1.73
N PHE A 265 -8.88 20.79 -1.90
CA PHE A 265 -9.93 19.79 -1.71
C PHE A 265 -10.04 19.31 -0.26
N ARG A 266 -9.18 19.79 0.64
CA ARG A 266 -9.14 19.46 2.07
C ARG A 266 -8.98 17.95 2.33
N LEU A 267 -8.09 17.31 1.58
CA LEU A 267 -7.70 15.93 1.77
C LEU A 267 -6.36 15.83 2.53
N PRO A 268 -6.20 14.87 3.46
CA PRO A 268 -4.88 14.46 3.92
C PRO A 268 -4.08 13.80 2.79
N PHE A 269 -2.76 13.87 2.89
CA PHE A 269 -1.84 13.22 1.97
C PHE A 269 -0.90 12.28 2.73
N ASP A 270 -1.18 10.99 2.65
CA ASP A 270 -0.47 9.93 3.34
C ASP A 270 0.90 9.69 2.68
N LEU A 271 1.97 9.77 3.49
CA LEU A 271 3.35 9.63 3.03
C LEU A 271 3.98 8.38 3.63
N MET A 272 4.23 7.36 2.80
CA MET A 272 4.94 6.14 3.17
C MET A 272 6.41 6.27 2.75
N ILE A 273 7.28 6.69 3.67
CA ILE A 273 8.64 7.16 3.35
C ILE A 273 9.69 6.07 3.59
N GLY A 274 10.45 5.74 2.55
CA GLY A 274 11.72 5.01 2.68
C GLY A 274 11.92 3.81 1.75
N VAL A 275 11.01 3.53 0.82
CA VAL A 275 11.11 2.31 -0.01
C VAL A 275 12.04 2.48 -1.21
N ASN A 276 12.92 1.51 -1.44
CA ASN A 276 13.64 1.31 -2.69
C ASN A 276 13.00 0.14 -3.44
N ARG A 277 12.48 0.40 -4.63
CA ARG A 277 11.86 -0.64 -5.46
C ARG A 277 12.93 -1.54 -6.10
N SER A 278 12.63 -2.83 -6.22
CA SER A 278 13.43 -3.83 -6.95
C SER A 278 14.90 -3.95 -6.51
N VAL A 279 15.19 -3.84 -5.22
CA VAL A 279 16.54 -4.06 -4.66
C VAL A 279 16.98 -5.51 -4.82
N TYR A 280 16.04 -6.46 -4.81
CA TYR A 280 16.30 -7.87 -5.09
C TYR A 280 15.58 -8.33 -6.38
N PRO A 281 16.18 -8.15 -7.57
CA PRO A 281 15.55 -8.49 -8.85
C PRO A 281 15.25 -9.98 -9.06
N GLY A 282 15.80 -10.87 -8.24
CA GLY A 282 15.53 -12.30 -8.27
C GLY A 282 14.45 -12.76 -7.30
N GLY A 283 13.78 -11.83 -6.62
CA GLY A 283 12.72 -12.13 -5.68
C GLY A 283 11.41 -12.54 -6.34
N VAL A 284 10.47 -12.99 -5.52
CA VAL A 284 9.09 -13.27 -5.92
C VAL A 284 8.33 -11.98 -6.25
N TYR A 285 7.20 -12.09 -6.94
CA TYR A 285 6.25 -11.01 -7.19
C TYR A 285 5.92 -10.28 -5.88
N GLN A 286 6.05 -8.95 -5.89
CA GLN A 286 5.91 -8.04 -4.73
C GLN A 286 6.94 -8.22 -3.58
N GLY A 287 7.82 -9.23 -3.64
CA GLY A 287 8.88 -9.50 -2.65
C GLY A 287 10.29 -9.08 -3.11
N MET A 288 10.41 -7.95 -3.81
CA MET A 288 11.67 -7.47 -4.39
C MET A 288 12.16 -6.13 -3.82
N ASP A 289 11.28 -5.43 -3.10
CA ASP A 289 11.55 -4.09 -2.59
C ASP A 289 12.29 -4.18 -1.25
N LEU A 290 13.16 -3.21 -0.95
CA LEU A 290 13.81 -3.07 0.36
C LEU A 290 13.93 -1.57 0.67
N TYR A 291 14.86 -1.17 1.53
CA TYR A 291 15.05 0.22 1.90
C TYR A 291 16.50 0.57 2.21
N ASP A 292 16.84 1.84 2.02
CA ASP A 292 18.01 2.47 2.60
C ASP A 292 17.59 3.31 3.82
N SER A 293 18.04 2.91 5.01
CA SER A 293 17.72 3.59 6.27
C SER A 293 18.26 5.02 6.38
N ARG A 294 19.12 5.47 5.46
CA ARG A 294 19.73 6.81 5.45
C ARG A 294 18.77 7.86 4.89
N VAL A 295 17.63 8.03 5.55
CA VAL A 295 16.59 9.01 5.23
C VAL A 295 16.30 9.87 6.47
N SER A 296 15.95 11.14 6.27
CA SER A 296 15.50 12.02 7.35
C SER A 296 14.30 12.85 6.89
N LEU A 297 13.37 13.08 7.82
CA LEU A 297 12.19 13.93 7.62
C LEU A 297 12.55 15.41 7.42
N ILE A 298 13.79 15.82 7.69
CA ILE A 298 14.26 17.19 7.37
C ILE A 298 14.14 17.51 5.89
N GLN A 299 14.22 16.49 5.02
CA GLN A 299 14.05 16.63 3.57
C GLN A 299 12.64 17.10 3.18
N TYR A 300 11.66 16.93 4.09
CA TYR A 300 10.26 17.29 3.89
C TYR A 300 9.90 18.60 4.60
N ALA A 301 10.86 19.31 5.20
CA ALA A 301 10.59 20.53 5.94
C ALA A 301 9.91 21.60 5.08
N ASP A 302 10.32 21.77 3.82
CA ASP A 302 9.73 22.76 2.91
C ASP A 302 8.25 22.44 2.61
N LEU A 303 7.93 21.16 2.38
CA LEU A 303 6.54 20.68 2.21
C LEU A 303 5.71 21.00 3.45
N PHE A 304 6.17 20.60 4.64
CA PHE A 304 5.39 20.78 5.86
C PHE A 304 5.18 22.26 6.21
N ASN A 305 6.13 23.13 5.89
CA ASN A 305 5.98 24.59 6.07
C ASN A 305 5.06 25.22 5.02
N ALA A 306 5.12 24.77 3.77
CA ALA A 306 4.34 25.35 2.68
C ALA A 306 2.84 25.02 2.77
N PHE A 307 2.47 23.85 3.32
CA PHE A 307 1.09 23.36 3.37
C PHE A 307 0.61 23.15 4.81
N PRO A 308 0.46 24.22 5.63
CA PRO A 308 0.07 24.09 7.03
C PRO A 308 -1.36 23.57 7.23
N ALA A 309 -2.22 23.64 6.20
CA ALA A 309 -3.61 23.18 6.24
C ALA A 309 -3.79 21.72 5.77
N VAL A 310 -2.85 21.18 4.99
CA VAL A 310 -2.84 19.76 4.60
C VAL A 310 -2.35 18.94 5.77
N LYS A 311 -3.04 17.85 6.08
CA LYS A 311 -2.56 16.86 7.05
C LYS A 311 -1.70 15.83 6.33
N PHE A 312 -0.54 15.51 6.89
CA PHE A 312 0.37 14.49 6.40
C PHE A 312 0.45 13.33 7.41
N PRO A 313 -0.37 12.28 7.26
CA PRO A 313 -0.16 11.01 7.94
C PRO A 313 1.11 10.34 7.39
N VAL A 314 2.15 10.28 8.21
CA VAL A 314 3.46 9.78 7.80
C VAL A 314 3.71 8.41 8.42
N SER A 315 4.07 7.46 7.56
CA SER A 315 4.64 6.17 7.93
C SER A 315 6.11 6.12 7.51
N VAL A 316 6.99 5.59 8.36
CA VAL A 316 8.42 5.43 8.02
C VAL A 316 8.79 3.96 7.97
N LEU A 317 9.54 3.56 6.94
CA LEU A 317 9.86 2.14 6.71
C LEU A 317 10.93 1.62 7.67
N ALA A 318 11.94 2.45 7.95
CA ALA A 318 13.05 2.12 8.83
C ALA A 318 12.70 2.49 10.28
N SER A 319 12.77 1.52 11.20
CA SER A 319 12.42 1.72 12.61
C SER A 319 13.28 2.79 13.30
N VAL A 320 14.52 2.99 12.85
CA VAL A 320 15.42 4.05 13.34
C VAL A 320 14.86 5.47 13.10
N THR A 321 13.97 5.64 12.14
CA THR A 321 13.34 6.93 11.80
C THR A 321 12.12 7.23 12.67
N ASN A 322 11.59 6.25 13.44
CA ASN A 322 10.40 6.46 14.30
C ASN A 322 10.59 7.58 15.32
N GLN A 323 11.78 7.69 15.93
CA GLN A 323 12.06 8.76 16.89
C GLN A 323 12.04 10.15 16.23
N GLU A 324 12.48 10.23 14.97
CA GLU A 324 12.39 11.46 14.20
C GLU A 324 10.92 11.78 13.86
N LEU A 325 10.14 10.80 13.40
CA LEU A 325 8.70 10.96 13.15
C LEU A 325 7.94 11.44 14.40
N ALA A 326 8.24 10.88 15.58
CA ALA A 326 7.67 11.36 16.84
C ALA A 326 8.06 12.82 17.15
N SER A 327 9.28 13.22 16.79
CA SER A 327 9.75 14.61 16.98
C SER A 327 9.08 15.58 16.00
N TYR A 328 8.88 15.17 14.74
CA TYR A 328 8.20 16.00 13.74
C TYR A 328 6.70 16.13 14.04
N SER A 329 6.01 15.05 14.40
CA SER A 329 4.60 15.10 14.82
C SER A 329 4.38 15.84 16.14
N TRP A 330 5.41 15.96 16.98
CA TRP A 330 5.38 16.85 18.15
C TRP A 330 5.43 18.34 17.73
N ILE A 331 6.25 18.69 16.74
CA ILE A 331 6.51 20.10 16.41
C ILE A 331 5.60 20.65 15.29
N PHE A 332 5.44 19.91 14.19
CA PHE A 332 4.63 20.32 13.05
C PHE A 332 3.17 19.91 13.26
N PRO A 333 2.21 20.86 13.33
CA PRO A 333 0.79 20.55 13.58
C PRO A 333 0.14 19.69 12.49
N ASN A 334 0.71 19.70 11.29
CA ASN A 334 0.24 18.95 10.13
C ASN A 334 0.92 17.59 9.95
N VAL A 335 1.92 17.22 10.76
CA VAL A 335 2.55 15.90 10.69
C VAL A 335 1.91 14.97 11.70
N ILE A 336 1.40 13.83 11.24
CA ILE A 336 0.70 12.85 12.07
C ILE A 336 1.42 11.51 11.95
N THR A 337 1.67 10.84 13.07
CA THR A 337 2.20 9.46 13.04
C THR A 337 1.11 8.51 12.54
N ASN A 338 1.38 7.75 11.48
CA ASN A 338 0.43 6.82 10.89
C ASN A 338 0.96 5.37 10.95
N GLY A 339 0.38 4.56 11.84
CA GLY A 339 0.64 3.11 11.90
C GLY A 339 2.10 2.66 12.03
N HIS A 340 2.33 1.41 11.64
CA HIS A 340 3.63 0.76 11.55
C HIS A 340 3.75 0.10 10.17
N TRP A 341 4.70 0.54 9.35
CA TRP A 341 4.70 0.17 7.93
C TRP A 341 5.66 -0.97 7.60
N TRP A 342 5.11 -2.02 6.97
CA TRP A 342 5.84 -3.08 6.26
C TRP A 342 6.93 -3.74 7.13
N TYR A 343 8.22 -3.56 6.85
CA TYR A 343 9.31 -4.16 7.64
C TYR A 343 9.34 -3.70 9.10
N SER A 344 8.75 -2.54 9.42
CA SER A 344 8.58 -2.06 10.80
C SER A 344 7.29 -2.57 11.47
N ASN A 345 6.46 -3.35 10.78
CA ASN A 345 5.22 -3.92 11.31
C ASN A 345 5.48 -5.27 12.01
N THR A 346 6.37 -5.26 13.01
CA THR A 346 6.68 -6.42 13.85
C THR A 346 6.74 -5.99 15.33
N PRO A 347 6.40 -6.87 16.29
CA PRO A 347 6.32 -6.52 17.72
C PRO A 347 7.61 -6.03 18.39
#